data_AF-A1IUY7-F1
#
_entry.id   AF-A1IUY7-F1
#
_cell.length_a   1.000
_cell.length_b   1.000
_cell.length_c   1.000
_cell.angle_alpha   90.00
_cell.angle_beta   90.00
_cell.angle_gamma   90.00
#
_symmetry.space_group_name_H-M   'P 1'
#
loop_
_entity.id
_entity.type
_entity.pdbx_description
1 polymer ?
#
loop_
_entity_poly.entity_id
_entity_poly.type
_entity_poly.pdbx_seq_one_letter_code
_entity_poly.pdbx_strand_id
1 'polypeptide(L)'
;VVGPATVTANDIKADDDLEILDPEQFICTVAEGGHFHMQMTVINGRGYTPAEQNKTDETPIGVLPVDSIFTPVEKVNYQVENTRVGKRNDFDKLTIDIWTNGSIGPREAISLSAKILTEHLTSFVNLTEEAKSA
;
A
#
# COMPACT_ATOMS: atom_id res chain seq x y z
N VAL A 1 -16.55 -2.33 -22.95
CA VAL A 1 -15.73 -2.08 -24.16
C VAL A 1 -16.16 -3.04 -25.27
N VAL A 2 -16.23 -2.58 -26.52
CA VAL A 2 -16.51 -3.42 -27.71
C VAL A 2 -15.24 -3.46 -28.56
N GLY A 3 -14.83 -4.64 -28.98
CA GLY A 3 -13.60 -4.83 -29.77
C GLY A 3 -13.78 -4.53 -31.27
N PRO A 4 -12.67 -4.39 -32.02
CA PRO A 4 -11.29 -4.59 -31.58
C PRO A 4 -10.75 -3.41 -30.76
N ALA A 5 -10.20 -3.68 -29.57
CA ALA A 5 -9.71 -2.64 -28.66
C ALA A 5 -8.64 -3.16 -27.69
N THR A 6 -7.68 -2.30 -27.34
CA THR A 6 -6.79 -2.48 -26.20
C THR A 6 -7.37 -1.74 -25.00
N VAL A 7 -7.56 -2.44 -23.88
CA VAL A 7 -8.13 -1.90 -22.65
C VAL A 7 -7.01 -1.59 -21.67
N THR A 8 -7.02 -0.37 -21.16
CA THR A 8 -6.07 0.16 -20.16
C THR A 8 -6.82 0.58 -18.90
N ALA A 9 -6.11 0.88 -17.81
CA ALA A 9 -6.73 1.39 -16.59
C ALA A 9 -7.45 2.73 -16.80
N ASN A 10 -7.05 3.53 -17.80
CA ASN A 10 -7.75 4.75 -18.19
C ASN A 10 -9.18 4.50 -18.71
N ASP A 11 -9.53 3.28 -19.10
CA ASP A 11 -10.89 2.91 -19.53
C ASP A 11 -11.83 2.59 -18.35
N ILE A 12 -11.30 2.55 -17.12
CA ILE A 12 -12.07 2.31 -15.91
C ILE A 12 -12.90 3.56 -15.58
N LYS A 13 -14.20 3.36 -15.39
CA LYS A 13 -15.09 4.40 -14.87
C LYS A 13 -15.04 4.38 -13.35
N ALA A 14 -14.15 5.20 -12.79
CA ALA A 14 -14.01 5.38 -11.35
C ALA A 14 -15.03 6.40 -10.82
N ASP A 15 -15.35 6.28 -9.52
CA ASP A 15 -16.11 7.30 -8.80
C ASP A 15 -15.25 8.57 -8.59
N ASP A 16 -15.88 9.72 -8.36
CA ASP A 16 -15.19 11.02 -8.25
C ASP A 16 -14.14 11.07 -7.10
N ASP A 17 -14.28 10.21 -6.09
CA ASP A 17 -13.38 10.11 -4.95
C ASP A 17 -12.20 9.14 -5.18
N LEU A 18 -12.10 8.53 -6.36
CA LEU A 18 -11.07 7.54 -6.72
C LEU A 18 -10.15 8.09 -7.81
N GLU A 19 -8.85 8.03 -7.54
CA GLU A 19 -7.81 8.38 -8.51
C GLU A 19 -7.04 7.13 -8.96
N ILE A 20 -6.93 6.95 -10.27
CA ILE A 20 -6.14 5.87 -10.88
C ILE A 20 -4.72 6.41 -11.13
N LEU A 21 -3.76 5.89 -10.37
CA LEU A 21 -2.37 6.40 -10.37
C LEU A 21 -1.57 5.99 -11.61
N ASP A 22 -1.92 4.86 -12.24
CA ASP A 22 -1.32 4.39 -13.49
C ASP A 22 -2.39 4.16 -14.55
N PRO A 23 -2.81 5.21 -15.29
CA PRO A 23 -3.82 5.10 -16.33
C PRO A 23 -3.36 4.26 -17.54
N GLU A 24 -2.06 4.13 -17.77
CA GLU A 24 -1.51 3.42 -18.93
C GLU A 24 -1.42 1.90 -18.70
N GLN A 25 -1.64 1.44 -17.47
CA GLN A 25 -1.61 0.03 -17.10
C GLN A 25 -2.49 -0.81 -18.05
N PHE A 26 -1.85 -1.67 -18.82
CA PHE A 26 -2.53 -2.62 -19.71
C PHE A 26 -3.36 -3.61 -18.89
N ILE A 27 -4.61 -3.82 -19.30
CA ILE A 27 -5.52 -4.80 -18.70
C ILE A 27 -5.71 -5.99 -19.62
N CYS A 28 -6.21 -5.76 -20.84
CA CYS A 28 -6.46 -6.83 -21.81
C CYS A 28 -6.64 -6.30 -23.24
N THR A 29 -6.71 -7.22 -24.20
CA THR A 29 -7.09 -6.92 -25.59
C THR A 29 -8.40 -7.63 -25.92
N VAL A 30 -9.36 -6.91 -26.50
CA VAL A 30 -10.64 -7.43 -26.96
C VAL A 30 -10.58 -7.61 -28.46
N ALA A 31 -10.79 -8.84 -28.95
CA ALA A 31 -10.82 -9.14 -30.38
C ALA A 31 -12.05 -8.54 -31.09
N GLU A 32 -12.00 -8.49 -32.43
CA GLU A 32 -13.12 -8.04 -33.25
C GLU A 32 -14.41 -8.82 -32.95
N GLY A 33 -15.53 -8.10 -32.76
CA GLY A 33 -16.81 -8.68 -32.35
C GLY A 33 -16.91 -9.09 -30.88
N GLY A 34 -15.84 -8.92 -30.09
CA GLY A 34 -15.82 -9.21 -28.66
C GLY A 34 -16.43 -8.10 -27.81
N HIS A 35 -16.97 -8.49 -26.65
CA HIS A 35 -17.48 -7.56 -25.64
C HIS A 35 -16.80 -7.82 -24.30
N PHE A 36 -16.35 -6.75 -23.65
CA PHE A 36 -15.75 -6.81 -22.32
C PHE A 36 -16.53 -5.92 -21.35
N HIS A 37 -16.95 -6.53 -20.24
CA HIS A 37 -17.63 -5.87 -19.14
C HIS A 37 -17.05 -6.40 -17.83
N MET A 38 -16.70 -5.49 -16.93
CA MET A 38 -16.11 -5.80 -15.63
C MET A 38 -16.67 -4.80 -14.62
N GLN A 39 -16.93 -5.29 -13.41
CA GLN A 39 -17.23 -4.49 -12.24
C GLN A 39 -16.20 -4.84 -11.16
N MET A 40 -15.67 -3.83 -10.50
CA MET A 40 -14.65 -3.95 -9.46
C MET A 40 -15.15 -3.27 -8.20
N THR A 41 -14.74 -3.80 -7.05
CA THR A 41 -14.99 -3.18 -5.74
C THR A 41 -13.66 -2.77 -5.16
N VAL A 42 -13.53 -1.49 -4.80
CA VAL A 42 -12.36 -0.94 -4.10
C VAL A 42 -12.75 -0.65 -2.66
N ILE A 43 -11.88 -1.03 -1.72
CA ILE A 43 -12.08 -0.77 -0.29
C ILE A 43 -10.78 -0.25 0.33
N ASN A 44 -10.90 0.50 1.42
CA ASN A 44 -9.75 0.91 2.22
C ASN A 44 -9.40 -0.20 3.20
N GLY A 45 -8.12 -0.56 3.27
CA GLY A 45 -7.60 -1.57 4.17
C GLY A 45 -6.19 -1.28 4.63
N ARG A 46 -5.56 -2.25 5.29
CA ARG A 46 -4.16 -2.15 5.76
C ARG A 46 -3.43 -3.45 5.45
N GLY A 47 -2.18 -3.33 5.01
CA GLY A 47 -1.32 -4.48 4.75
C GLY A 47 -1.78 -5.28 3.54
N TYR A 48 -1.95 -6.58 3.73
CA TYR A 48 -2.29 -7.55 2.69
C TYR A 48 -3.42 -8.44 3.18
N THR A 49 -4.44 -8.62 2.34
CA THR A 49 -5.54 -9.55 2.59
C THR A 49 -5.63 -10.55 1.44
N PRO A 50 -5.50 -11.86 1.70
CA PRO A 50 -5.63 -12.86 0.66
C PRO A 50 -7.08 -12.99 0.18
N ALA A 51 -7.27 -13.45 -1.06
CA ALA A 51 -8.57 -13.58 -1.71
C ALA A 51 -9.60 -14.36 -0.89
N GLU A 52 -9.18 -15.40 -0.16
CA GLU A 52 -10.08 -16.21 0.66
C GLU A 52 -10.79 -15.40 1.75
N GLN A 53 -10.12 -14.37 2.29
CA GLN A 53 -10.70 -13.50 3.33
C GLN A 53 -11.65 -12.45 2.74
N ASN A 54 -11.54 -12.16 1.44
CA ASN A 54 -12.48 -11.30 0.73
C ASN A 54 -13.80 -12.00 0.38
N LYS A 55 -13.84 -13.34 0.49
CA LYS A 55 -15.05 -14.12 0.26
C LYS A 55 -15.91 -14.17 1.53
N THR A 56 -17.17 -13.79 1.40
CA THR A 56 -18.18 -13.88 2.45
C THR A 56 -19.31 -14.82 2.03
N ASP A 57 -20.11 -15.29 2.99
CA ASP A 57 -21.30 -16.11 2.71
C ASP A 57 -22.36 -15.34 1.88
N GLU A 58 -22.27 -14.01 1.87
CA GLU A 58 -23.15 -13.11 1.11
C GLU A 58 -22.61 -12.80 -0.31
N THR A 59 -21.43 -13.30 -0.67
CA THR A 59 -20.81 -13.01 -1.97
C THR A 59 -21.64 -13.59 -3.12
N PRO A 60 -22.15 -12.77 -4.06
CA PRO A 60 -22.98 -13.26 -5.15
C PRO A 60 -22.24 -14.23 -6.09
N ILE A 61 -23.02 -15.11 -6.73
CA ILE A 61 -22.49 -15.98 -7.79
C ILE A 61 -21.94 -15.12 -8.93
N GLY A 62 -20.73 -15.45 -9.38
CA GLY A 62 -20.04 -14.73 -10.46
C GLY A 62 -19.04 -13.68 -9.98
N VAL A 63 -18.97 -13.38 -8.69
CA VAL A 63 -17.91 -12.54 -8.11
C VAL A 63 -16.66 -13.38 -7.89
N LEU A 64 -15.53 -12.89 -8.40
CA LEU A 64 -14.21 -13.50 -8.21
C LEU A 64 -13.44 -12.68 -7.18
N PRO A 65 -13.20 -13.21 -5.96
CA PRO A 65 -12.33 -12.53 -5.02
C PRO A 65 -10.88 -12.59 -5.50
N VAL A 66 -10.15 -11.51 -5.28
CA VAL A 66 -8.73 -11.37 -5.58
C VAL A 66 -7.99 -10.94 -4.32
N ASP A 67 -6.67 -11.09 -4.29
CA ASP A 67 -5.85 -10.57 -3.20
C ASP A 67 -5.92 -9.04 -3.16
N SER A 68 -6.06 -8.48 -1.95
CA SER A 68 -6.06 -7.03 -1.73
C SER A 68 -4.73 -6.58 -1.16
N ILE A 69 -3.96 -5.84 -1.97
CA ILE A 69 -2.69 -5.23 -1.58
C ILE A 69 -2.98 -3.78 -1.19
N PHE A 70 -3.15 -3.52 0.11
CA PHE A 70 -3.42 -2.17 0.62
C PHE A 70 -2.15 -1.39 0.96
N THR A 71 -1.03 -2.08 1.13
CA THR A 71 0.25 -1.44 1.46
C THR A 71 0.75 -0.62 0.26
N PRO A 72 1.04 0.68 0.45
CA PRO A 72 1.62 1.50 -0.61
C PRO A 72 3.14 1.34 -0.72
N VAL A 73 3.75 0.60 0.22
CA VAL A 73 5.17 0.29 0.24
C VAL A 73 5.37 -1.10 -0.35
N GLU A 74 6.16 -1.17 -1.42
CA GLU A 74 6.45 -2.40 -2.16
C GLU A 74 7.68 -3.12 -1.60
N LYS A 75 8.68 -2.34 -1.19
CA LYS A 75 9.96 -2.86 -0.72
C LYS A 75 10.62 -1.92 0.27
N VAL A 76 11.26 -2.49 1.27
CA VAL A 76 12.13 -1.78 2.20
C VAL A 76 13.41 -2.57 2.38
N ASN A 77 14.55 -1.90 2.30
CA ASN A 77 15.85 -2.44 2.68
C ASN A 77 16.46 -1.52 3.74
N TYR A 78 17.34 -2.07 4.58
CA TYR A 78 18.12 -1.26 5.51
C TYR A 78 19.51 -1.85 5.70
N GLN A 79 20.46 -0.98 6.04
CA GLN A 79 21.81 -1.34 6.40
C GLN A 79 22.27 -0.53 7.61
N VAL A 80 22.92 -1.20 8.55
CA VAL A 80 23.54 -0.59 9.72
C VAL A 80 25.05 -0.73 9.61
N GLU A 81 25.76 0.37 9.80
CA GLU A 81 27.22 0.41 9.78
C GLU A 81 27.76 1.28 10.93
N ASN A 82 28.94 0.93 11.45
CA ASN A 82 29.61 1.76 12.43
C ASN A 82 30.03 3.08 11.78
N THR A 83 29.78 4.20 12.46
CA THR A 83 30.17 5.53 12.02
C THR A 83 30.98 6.26 13.08
N ARG A 84 31.96 7.04 12.63
CA ARG A 84 32.76 7.89 13.50
C ARG A 84 32.16 9.29 13.53
N VAL A 85 31.75 9.72 14.71
CA VAL A 85 31.29 11.10 14.94
C VAL A 85 32.33 11.80 15.83
N GLY A 86 33.10 12.69 15.23
CA GLY A 86 34.23 13.34 15.90
C GLY A 86 35.30 12.33 16.33
N LYS A 87 35.58 12.25 17.64
CA LYS A 87 36.58 11.33 18.19
C LYS A 87 36.04 9.94 18.56
N ARG A 88 34.71 9.77 18.60
CA ARG A 88 34.03 8.50 18.97
C ARG A 88 33.68 7.69 17.74
N ASN A 89 33.85 6.37 17.81
CA ASN A 89 33.63 5.42 16.70
C ASN A 89 32.59 4.32 17.04
N ASP A 90 31.80 4.55 18.07
CA ASP A 90 30.79 3.64 18.61
C ASP A 90 29.35 4.07 18.28
N PHE A 91 29.18 4.93 17.27
CA PHE A 91 27.85 5.29 16.76
C PHE A 91 27.46 4.38 15.61
N ASP A 92 26.16 4.14 15.48
CA ASP A 92 25.59 3.46 14.32
C ASP A 92 25.04 4.47 13.31
N LYS A 93 25.26 4.19 12.02
CA LYS A 93 24.56 4.86 10.92
C LYS A 93 23.59 3.86 10.30
N LEU A 94 22.32 4.25 10.28
CA LEU A 94 21.25 3.52 9.62
C LEU A 94 20.95 4.16 8.25
N THR A 95 21.03 3.36 7.19
CA THR A 95 20.59 3.73 5.85
C THR A 95 19.35 2.89 5.51
N ILE A 96 18.27 3.53 5.05
CA ILE A 96 17.00 2.88 4.71
C ILE A 96 16.64 3.25 3.28
N ASP A 97 16.39 2.24 2.46
CA ASP A 97 15.86 2.40 1.10
C ASP A 97 14.40 1.95 1.06
N ILE A 98 13.52 2.80 0.53
CA ILE A 98 12.08 2.58 0.50
C ILE A 98 11.56 2.78 -0.93
N TRP A 99 10.84 1.79 -1.44
CA TRP A 99 10.13 1.84 -2.72
C TRP A 99 8.62 1.85 -2.46
N THR A 100 7.92 2.83 -3.03
CA THR A 100 6.46 2.95 -2.95
C THR A 100 5.84 2.87 -4.34
N ASN A 101 4.57 2.49 -4.40
CA ASN A 101 3.81 2.35 -5.65
C ASN A 101 3.25 3.69 -6.19
N GLY A 102 3.69 4.83 -5.62
CA GLY A 102 3.25 6.16 -6.01
C GLY A 102 2.02 6.70 -5.28
N SER A 103 1.27 5.88 -4.52
CA SER A 103 0.08 6.39 -3.81
C SER A 103 0.43 7.30 -2.62
N ILE A 104 1.60 7.08 -2.02
CA ILE A 104 2.26 8.02 -1.10
C ILE A 104 3.75 8.06 -1.40
N GLY A 105 4.39 9.20 -1.10
CA GLY A 105 5.83 9.34 -1.25
C GLY A 105 6.61 8.58 -0.17
N PRO A 106 7.86 8.13 -0.42
CA PRO A 106 8.68 7.44 0.58
C PRO A 106 8.87 8.23 1.89
N ARG A 107 8.98 9.56 1.78
CA ARG A 107 9.10 10.46 2.95
C ARG A 107 7.82 10.51 3.79
N GLU A 108 6.66 10.42 3.14
CA GLU A 108 5.39 10.36 3.83
C GLU A 108 5.20 8.99 4.48
N ALA A 109 5.54 7.91 3.76
CA ALA A 109 5.49 6.55 4.28
C ALA A 109 6.32 6.38 5.58
N ILE A 110 7.56 6.89 5.61
CA ILE A 110 8.40 6.83 6.82
C ILE A 110 7.89 7.73 7.95
N SER A 111 7.28 8.87 7.63
CA SER A 111 6.70 9.76 8.63
C SER A 111 5.46 9.12 9.28
N LEU A 112 4.61 8.49 8.46
CA LEU A 112 3.43 7.76 8.91
C LEU A 112 3.83 6.55 9.77
N SER A 113 4.85 5.80 9.37
CA SER A 113 5.33 4.65 10.15
C SER A 113 5.89 5.08 11.51
N ALA A 114 6.66 6.17 11.57
CA ALA A 114 7.18 6.73 12.81
C ALA A 114 6.03 7.20 13.74
N LYS A 115 5.00 7.84 13.19
CA LYS A 115 3.80 8.23 13.93
C LYS A 115 3.11 7.01 14.55
N ILE A 116 2.82 5.99 13.74
CA ILE A 116 2.16 4.74 14.20
C ILE A 116 2.99 4.06 15.30
N LEU A 117 4.31 3.95 15.11
CA LEU A 117 5.22 3.38 16.11
C LEU A 117 5.17 4.15 17.44
N THR A 118 5.19 5.49 17.37
CA THR A 118 5.13 6.37 18.55
C THR A 118 3.80 6.23 19.29
N GLU A 119 2.69 6.14 18.57
CA GLU A 119 1.35 5.91 19.15
C GLU A 119 1.31 4.60 19.94
N HIS A 120 1.87 3.52 19.38
CA HIS A 120 1.97 2.24 20.09
C HIS A 120 2.88 2.30 21.33
N LEU A 121 4.02 3.00 21.27
CA LEU A 121 4.92 3.17 22.41
C LEU A 121 4.28 4.03 23.53
N THR A 122 3.47 5.02 23.15
CA THR A 122 2.79 5.91 24.10
C THR A 122 1.86 5.13 25.04
N SER A 123 1.24 4.05 24.56
CA SER A 123 0.44 3.16 25.42
C SER A 123 1.25 2.57 26.57
N PHE A 124 2.55 2.30 26.37
CA PHE A 124 3.43 1.77 27.42
C PHE A 124 3.93 2.85 28.36
N VAL A 125 4.27 4.03 27.84
CA VAL A 125 4.69 5.18 28.68
C VAL A 125 3.61 5.53 29.71
N ASN A 126 2.35 5.46 29.30
CA ASN A 126 1.21 5.77 30.17
C ASN A 126 0.94 4.71 31.27
N LEU A 127 1.62 3.57 31.27
CA LEU A 127 1.45 2.54 32.31
C LEU A 127 2.07 2.94 33.66
N THR A 128 2.96 3.93 33.70
CA THR A 128 3.60 4.39 34.94
C THR A 128 3.64 5.92 35.00
N GLU A 129 3.14 6.51 36.08
CA GLU A 129 3.16 7.97 36.30
C GLU A 129 4.60 8.53 36.43
N GLU A 130 5.56 7.68 36.80
CA GLU A 130 7.00 7.98 36.87
C GLU A 130 7.62 8.22 35.47
N ALA A 131 7.14 7.53 34.44
CA ALA A 131 7.61 7.73 33.06
C ALA A 131 7.02 8.97 32.38
N LYS A 132 5.88 9.50 32.87
CA LYS A 132 5.30 10.77 32.39
C LYS A 132 6.03 12.02 32.90
N SER A 133 6.79 11.88 33.99
CA SER A 133 7.40 12.99 34.73
C SER A 133 8.94 13.00 34.64
N ALA A 134 9.54 12.06 33.91
CA ALA A 134 10.96 11.99 33.55
C ALA A 134 11.20 12.49 32.12
#